data_AF-A0A9W4UDK5-F1
#
_entry.id   AF-A0A9W4UDK5-F1
#
_cell.length_a   1.000
_cell.length_b   1.000
_cell.length_c   1.000
_cell.angle_alpha   90.00
_cell.angle_beta   90.00
_cell.angle_gamma   90.00
#
_symmetry.space_group_name_H-M   'P 1'
#
loop_
_entity.id
_entity.type
_entity.pdbx_description
1 polymer ?
#
loop_
_entity_poly.entity_id
_entity_poly.type
_entity_poly.pdbx_seq_one_letter_code
_entity_poly.pdbx_strand_id
1 'polypeptide(L)'
;MSSGPPDEPYTRSRTPPPSNLQLPPVTHAPGFASLSFVGENLLRFYDFPVTLTPSIWQAVARYWPKGIHEDQRYKNDDLYQVMFSGKPFSLDEEESYLQSKIFVRELLRVLYAYGWVFTAAANLNDAKDTLVFRYQEQVERYDWAAVVFSHTNGIYFMDCEQCPSISG
;
A
#
# COMPACT_ATOMS: atom_id res chain seq x y z
N MET A 1 -47.62 33.03 14.95
CA MET A 1 -46.16 32.96 15.11
C MET A 1 -45.85 31.61 15.74
N SER A 2 -45.26 30.70 14.95
CA SER A 2 -45.13 29.27 15.24
C SER A 2 -43.88 29.00 16.08
N SER A 3 -44.05 28.45 17.29
CA SER A 3 -42.98 27.92 18.13
C SER A 3 -42.69 26.47 17.71
N GLY A 4 -41.48 26.21 17.19
CA GLY A 4 -41.02 24.85 16.86
C GLY A 4 -40.78 24.00 18.12
N PRO A 5 -40.76 22.66 18.00
CA PRO A 5 -40.50 21.77 19.13
C PRO A 5 -39.04 21.84 19.58
N PRO A 6 -38.74 21.52 20.86
CA PRO A 6 -37.38 21.55 21.40
C PRO A 6 -36.54 20.39 20.88
N ASP A 7 -35.25 20.64 20.68
CA ASP A 7 -34.24 19.66 20.25
C ASP A 7 -34.16 18.46 21.21
N GLU A 8 -34.59 17.27 20.77
CA GLU A 8 -34.28 16.02 21.45
C GLU A 8 -32.80 15.66 21.22
N PRO A 9 -32.02 15.36 22.28
CA PRO A 9 -30.68 14.85 22.09
C PRO A 9 -30.75 13.43 21.51
N TYR A 10 -30.27 13.29 20.27
CA TYR A 10 -30.08 12.01 19.56
C TYR A 10 -29.12 11.12 20.36
N THR A 11 -29.64 10.43 21.37
CA THR A 11 -28.90 9.42 22.11
C THR A 11 -28.90 8.19 21.22
N ARG A 12 -27.85 8.01 20.38
CA ARG A 12 -27.65 6.74 19.65
C ARG A 12 -27.61 5.61 20.68
N SER A 13 -28.73 4.90 20.82
CA SER A 13 -28.78 3.61 21.49
C SER A 13 -27.90 2.64 20.68
N ARG A 14 -26.62 2.56 21.03
CA ARG A 14 -25.73 1.50 20.57
C ARG A 14 -26.20 0.22 21.25
N THR A 15 -27.03 -0.55 20.57
CA THR A 15 -27.29 -1.94 20.96
C THR A 15 -25.95 -2.67 20.92
N PRO A 16 -25.47 -3.27 22.03
CA PRO A 16 -24.29 -4.12 21.97
C PRO A 16 -24.59 -5.30 21.02
N PRO A 17 -23.61 -5.76 20.22
CA PRO A 17 -23.79 -6.94 19.40
C PRO A 17 -24.19 -8.13 20.28
N PRO A 18 -25.06 -9.05 19.79
CA PRO A 18 -25.50 -10.19 20.58
C PRO A 18 -24.30 -11.07 20.97
N SER A 19 -24.15 -11.31 22.27
CA SER A 19 -23.03 -11.98 22.93
C SER A 19 -22.84 -13.47 22.61
N ASN A 20 -23.48 -14.00 21.56
CA ASN A 20 -23.49 -15.44 21.24
C ASN A 20 -22.64 -15.82 20.03
N LEU A 21 -21.84 -14.89 19.48
CA LEU A 21 -20.80 -15.23 18.51
C LEU A 21 -19.49 -15.50 19.25
N GLN A 22 -19.40 -16.68 19.89
CA GLN A 22 -18.11 -17.22 20.31
C GLN A 22 -17.35 -17.57 19.02
N LEU A 23 -16.63 -16.59 18.47
CA LEU A 23 -15.68 -16.86 17.39
C LEU A 23 -14.68 -17.89 17.93
N PRO A 24 -14.36 -18.95 17.16
CA PRO A 24 -13.37 -19.93 17.60
C PRO A 24 -12.09 -19.17 17.99
N PRO A 25 -11.37 -19.60 19.05
CA PRO A 25 -10.10 -19.00 19.41
C PRO A 25 -9.23 -19.05 18.16
N VAL A 26 -8.95 -17.88 17.61
CA VAL A 26 -8.23 -17.72 16.37
C VAL A 26 -6.78 -18.11 16.68
N THR A 27 -6.45 -19.39 16.52
CA THR A 27 -5.15 -19.93 16.92
C THR A 27 -4.00 -19.39 16.06
N HIS A 28 -4.29 -18.84 14.88
CA HIS A 28 -3.48 -17.85 14.19
C HIS A 28 -4.43 -16.92 13.43
N ALA A 29 -4.48 -15.63 13.79
CA ALA A 29 -5.23 -14.69 12.98
C ALA A 29 -4.49 -14.55 11.65
N PRO A 30 -5.16 -14.65 10.49
CA PRO A 30 -4.56 -14.17 9.27
C PRO A 30 -4.30 -12.69 9.50
N GLY A 31 -3.05 -12.33 9.76
CA GLY A 31 -2.65 -10.94 9.96
C GLY A 31 -2.98 -10.20 8.67
N PHE A 32 -3.85 -9.22 8.75
CA PHE A 32 -4.07 -8.29 7.65
C PHE A 32 -3.18 -7.08 7.88
N ALA A 33 -2.65 -6.54 6.80
CA ALA A 33 -1.87 -5.32 6.81
C ALA A 33 -2.29 -4.45 5.63
N SER A 34 -2.03 -3.14 5.70
CA SER A 34 -2.39 -2.24 4.60
C SER A 34 -1.31 -1.22 4.27
N LEU A 35 -1.16 -0.96 2.97
CA LEU A 35 -0.26 0.05 2.42
C LEU A 35 -1.10 1.13 1.73
N SER A 36 -0.99 2.36 2.20
CA SER A 36 -1.71 3.51 1.63
C SER A 36 -0.76 4.49 0.96
N PHE A 37 -1.16 4.97 -0.21
CA PHE A 37 -0.52 6.04 -0.95
C PHE A 37 -1.19 7.37 -0.57
N VAL A 38 -0.49 8.20 0.19
CA VAL A 38 -1.04 9.44 0.73
C VAL A 38 -0.44 10.64 0.00
N GLY A 39 -1.31 11.51 -0.53
CA GLY A 39 -0.89 12.65 -1.33
C GLY A 39 -0.08 12.24 -2.56
N GLU A 40 1.09 12.86 -2.74
CA GLU A 40 1.94 12.66 -3.92
C GLU A 40 3.28 11.96 -3.62
N ASN A 41 3.63 11.84 -2.34
CA ASN A 41 4.98 11.46 -1.93
C ASN A 41 5.06 10.75 -0.58
N LEU A 42 3.96 10.23 -0.04
CA LEU A 42 3.97 9.52 1.23
C LEU A 42 3.43 8.10 1.07
N LEU A 43 4.16 7.12 1.59
CA LEU A 43 3.62 5.79 1.86
C LEU A 43 3.39 5.61 3.34
N ARG A 44 2.27 4.99 3.66
CA ARG A 44 1.89 4.65 5.02
C ARG A 44 1.55 3.19 5.10
N PHE A 45 2.14 2.52 6.06
CA PHE A 45 1.99 1.10 6.24
C PHE A 45 1.43 0.82 7.63
N TYR A 46 0.44 -0.06 7.67
CA TYR A 46 -0.29 -0.43 8.87
C TYR A 46 -0.17 -1.94 9.11
N ASP A 47 0.10 -2.33 10.35
CA ASP A 47 0.08 -3.71 10.85
C ASP A 47 1.06 -4.68 10.18
N PHE A 48 2.08 -4.17 9.47
CA PHE A 48 3.18 -5.02 9.03
C PHE A 48 4.25 -5.13 10.12
N PRO A 49 4.93 -6.30 10.23
CA PRO A 49 5.96 -6.51 11.22
C PRO A 49 7.16 -5.60 10.96
N VAL A 50 7.65 -5.01 12.05
CA VAL A 50 8.81 -4.11 12.07
C VAL A 50 10.06 -4.70 11.41
N THR A 51 10.19 -6.01 11.39
CA THR A 51 11.32 -6.72 10.79
C THR A 51 11.41 -6.53 9.27
N LEU A 52 10.32 -6.16 8.59
CA LEU A 52 10.29 -5.87 7.15
C LEU A 52 10.86 -4.51 6.78
N THR A 53 10.85 -3.61 7.76
CA THR A 53 11.21 -2.20 7.61
C THR A 53 12.54 -2.02 6.85
N PRO A 54 13.65 -2.72 7.16
CA PRO A 54 14.91 -2.56 6.44
C PRO A 54 14.85 -2.98 4.96
N SER A 55 14.16 -4.08 4.64
CA SER A 55 14.02 -4.55 3.25
C SER A 55 13.14 -3.62 2.43
N ILE A 56 12.05 -3.11 3.03
CA ILE A 56 11.20 -2.08 2.42
C ILE A 56 12.03 -0.82 2.15
N TRP A 57 12.84 -0.36 3.11
CA TRP A 57 13.72 0.80 2.92
C TRP A 57 14.76 0.61 1.85
N GLN A 58 15.37 -0.56 1.78
CA GLN A 58 16.35 -0.86 0.75
C GLN A 58 15.72 -0.85 -0.64
N ALA A 59 14.50 -1.39 -0.79
CA ALA A 59 13.77 -1.32 -2.05
C ALA A 59 13.42 0.13 -2.41
N VAL A 60 12.89 0.90 -1.45
CA VAL A 60 12.61 2.32 -1.62
C VAL A 60 13.85 3.10 -2.08
N ALA A 61 14.97 2.96 -1.40
CA ALA A 61 16.19 3.69 -1.72
C ALA A 61 16.82 3.27 -3.06
N ARG A 62 16.66 1.99 -3.46
CA ARG A 62 17.28 1.47 -4.69
C ARG A 62 16.53 1.84 -5.96
N TYR A 63 15.19 1.83 -5.91
CA TYR A 63 14.35 1.97 -7.11
C TYR A 63 13.73 3.36 -7.23
N TRP A 64 14.00 4.27 -6.30
CA TRP A 64 13.58 5.66 -6.38
C TRP A 64 14.80 6.59 -6.36
N PRO A 65 15.26 7.07 -7.53
CA PRO A 65 16.51 7.83 -7.66
C PRO A 65 16.56 9.13 -6.84
N LYS A 66 15.42 9.77 -6.61
CA LYS A 66 15.33 11.00 -5.81
C LYS A 66 15.52 10.74 -4.31
N GLY A 67 15.38 9.48 -3.87
CA GLY A 67 15.56 9.07 -2.48
C GLY A 67 14.42 9.47 -1.55
N ILE A 68 14.70 9.41 -0.24
CA ILE A 68 13.72 9.63 0.82
C ILE A 68 14.14 10.76 1.74
N HIS A 69 13.16 11.44 2.33
CA HIS A 69 13.37 12.38 3.41
C HIS A 69 13.58 11.61 4.71
N GLU A 70 14.83 11.38 5.10
CA GLU A 70 15.16 10.58 6.29
C GLU A 70 14.54 11.14 7.59
N ASP A 71 14.44 12.47 7.69
CA ASP A 71 13.85 13.19 8.82
C ASP A 71 12.31 13.03 8.91
N GLN A 72 11.67 12.44 7.91
CA GLN A 72 10.22 12.22 7.85
C GLN A 72 9.83 10.74 7.89
N ARG A 73 10.71 9.90 8.44
CA ARG A 73 10.32 8.55 8.86
C ARG A 73 9.59 8.65 10.21
N TYR A 74 8.32 8.28 10.23
CA TYR A 74 7.57 8.12 11.47
C TYR A 74 7.31 6.63 11.72
N LYS A 75 7.43 6.20 12.97
CA LYS A 75 7.21 4.81 13.37
C LYS A 75 6.61 4.74 14.77
N ASN A 76 5.54 3.99 14.91
CA ASN A 76 5.02 3.44 16.16
C ASN A 76 4.77 1.92 15.98
N ASP A 77 4.14 1.25 16.95
CA ASP A 77 4.03 -0.21 16.96
C ASP A 77 3.29 -0.78 15.74
N ASP A 78 2.25 -0.08 15.29
CA ASP A 78 1.35 -0.57 14.22
C ASP A 78 1.45 0.27 12.93
N LEU A 79 2.19 1.38 12.96
CA LEU A 79 2.24 2.35 11.87
C LEU A 79 3.66 2.78 11.54
N TYR A 80 4.00 2.74 10.26
CA TYR A 80 5.21 3.35 9.74
C TYR A 80 4.94 4.15 8.48
N GLN A 81 5.68 5.25 8.34
CA GLN A 81 5.51 6.23 7.27
C GLN A 81 6.86 6.58 6.64
N VAL A 82 6.82 6.83 5.34
CA VAL A 82 7.96 7.34 4.58
C VAL A 82 7.53 8.41 3.62
N MET A 83 8.21 9.53 3.71
CA MET A 83 8.10 10.59 2.73
C MET A 83 9.25 10.50 1.73
N PHE A 84 8.90 10.52 0.45
CA PHE A 84 9.81 10.50 -0.68
C PHE A 84 10.22 11.91 -1.05
N SER A 85 11.47 12.06 -1.48
CA SER A 85 11.92 13.25 -2.17
C SER A 85 11.32 13.26 -3.58
N GLY A 86 10.73 14.38 -3.99
CA GLY A 86 9.93 14.46 -5.21
C GLY A 86 8.52 13.88 -5.04
N LYS A 87 7.83 13.61 -6.14
CA LYS A 87 6.40 13.24 -6.13
C LYS A 87 6.13 11.95 -6.92
N PRO A 88 6.59 10.78 -6.42
CA PRO A 88 6.45 9.50 -7.12
C PRO A 88 5.00 9.15 -7.47
N PHE A 89 4.03 9.65 -6.71
CA PHE A 89 2.63 9.32 -6.92
C PHE A 89 1.88 10.42 -7.65
N SER A 90 2.53 11.51 -8.08
CA SER A 90 1.88 12.54 -8.90
C SER A 90 1.64 12.05 -10.32
N LEU A 91 0.57 12.56 -10.95
CA LEU A 91 0.29 12.30 -12.36
C LEU A 91 1.03 13.27 -13.28
N ASP A 92 1.58 14.35 -12.73
CA ASP A 92 2.13 15.47 -13.50
C ASP A 92 3.65 15.32 -13.74
N GLU A 93 4.33 14.40 -13.06
CA GLU A 93 5.78 14.16 -13.22
C GLU A 93 6.06 13.03 -14.23
N GLU A 94 6.06 13.34 -15.53
CA GLU A 94 6.34 12.38 -16.60
C GLU A 94 7.70 11.67 -16.44
N GLU A 95 8.74 12.40 -16.06
CA GLU A 95 10.10 11.87 -15.85
C GLU A 95 10.15 10.78 -14.77
N SER A 96 9.26 10.86 -13.77
CA SER A 96 9.22 9.93 -12.65
C SER A 96 8.25 8.77 -12.86
N TYR A 97 7.40 8.83 -13.89
CA TYR A 97 6.32 7.87 -14.13
C TYR A 97 6.80 6.41 -14.10
N LEU A 98 7.81 6.07 -14.93
CA LEU A 98 8.30 4.69 -15.04
C LEU A 98 9.00 4.23 -13.75
N GLN A 99 9.80 5.11 -13.13
CA GLN A 99 10.52 4.79 -11.89
C GLN A 99 9.55 4.51 -10.75
N SER A 100 8.46 5.27 -10.64
CA SER A 100 7.41 5.01 -9.64
C SER A 100 6.78 3.64 -9.81
N LYS A 101 6.57 3.18 -11.05
CA LYS A 101 6.00 1.85 -11.33
C LYS A 101 6.98 0.72 -11.00
N ILE A 102 8.25 0.87 -11.35
CA ILE A 102 9.32 -0.07 -10.98
C ILE A 102 9.44 -0.15 -9.46
N PHE A 103 9.43 1.00 -8.78
CA PHE A 103 9.48 1.06 -7.32
C PHE A 103 8.30 0.32 -6.67
N VAL A 104 7.05 0.62 -7.06
CA VAL A 104 5.87 -0.04 -6.48
C VAL A 104 5.90 -1.54 -6.75
N ARG A 105 6.31 -1.95 -7.96
CA ARG A 105 6.50 -3.36 -8.30
C ARG A 105 7.47 -4.06 -7.35
N GLU A 106 8.65 -3.47 -7.13
CA GLU A 106 9.66 -4.03 -6.23
C GLU A 106 9.20 -4.07 -4.78
N LEU A 107 8.45 -3.07 -4.34
CA LEU A 107 7.82 -3.07 -3.03
C LEU A 107 6.85 -4.25 -2.87
N LEU A 108 5.97 -4.47 -3.85
CA LEU A 108 5.04 -5.60 -3.84
C LEU A 108 5.77 -6.95 -3.86
N ARG A 109 6.85 -7.06 -4.63
CA ARG A 109 7.72 -8.25 -4.67
C ARG A 109 8.34 -8.55 -3.31
N VAL A 110 8.84 -7.51 -2.60
CA VAL A 110 9.37 -7.67 -1.24
C VAL A 110 8.26 -8.15 -0.31
N LEU A 111 7.10 -7.50 -0.28
CA LEU A 111 5.99 -7.91 0.57
C LEU A 111 5.60 -9.37 0.34
N TYR A 112 5.48 -9.78 -0.93
CA TYR A 112 5.18 -11.16 -1.32
C TYR A 112 6.22 -12.17 -0.81
N ALA A 113 7.51 -11.87 -0.98
CA ALA A 113 8.60 -12.72 -0.51
C ALA A 113 8.59 -12.95 1.01
N TYR A 114 7.93 -12.07 1.76
CA TYR A 114 7.78 -12.14 3.21
C TYR A 114 6.43 -12.68 3.69
N GLY A 115 5.60 -13.23 2.81
CA GLY A 115 4.31 -13.80 3.20
C GLY A 115 3.10 -12.92 2.95
N TRP A 116 3.27 -11.68 2.49
CA TRP A 116 2.16 -10.73 2.34
C TRP A 116 1.56 -10.80 0.95
N VAL A 117 0.40 -11.45 0.85
CA VAL A 117 -0.30 -11.64 -0.41
C VAL A 117 -1.34 -10.55 -0.60
N PHE A 118 -1.23 -9.82 -1.72
CA PHE A 118 -2.19 -8.79 -2.09
C PHE A 118 -3.60 -9.37 -2.19
N THR A 119 -4.57 -8.70 -1.56
CA THR A 119 -5.95 -9.18 -1.45
C THR A 119 -6.93 -8.22 -2.10
N ALA A 120 -6.78 -6.91 -1.87
CA ALA A 120 -7.69 -5.91 -2.41
C ALA A 120 -7.03 -4.54 -2.53
N ALA A 121 -7.53 -3.71 -3.45
CA ALA A 121 -7.25 -2.28 -3.50
C ALA A 121 -8.54 -1.51 -3.22
N ALA A 122 -8.45 -0.45 -2.43
CA ALA A 122 -9.54 0.47 -2.15
C ALA A 122 -9.06 1.90 -2.40
N ASN A 123 -9.87 2.69 -3.10
CA ASN A 123 -9.65 4.12 -3.22
C ASN A 123 -10.52 4.83 -2.17
N LEU A 124 -9.87 5.50 -1.22
CA LEU A 124 -10.52 6.23 -0.15
C LEU A 124 -10.14 7.70 -0.34
N ASN A 125 -11.10 8.61 -0.47
CA ASN A 125 -10.92 10.00 -0.93
C ASN A 125 -9.74 10.85 -0.35
N ASP A 126 -9.07 10.42 0.73
CA ASP A 126 -7.85 11.06 1.30
C ASP A 126 -6.51 10.36 0.94
N ALA A 127 -6.54 9.13 0.44
CA ALA A 127 -5.40 8.35 -0.05
C ALA A 127 -5.69 7.93 -1.50
N LYS A 128 -4.71 8.04 -2.40
CA LYS A 128 -4.92 7.66 -3.81
C LYS A 128 -5.42 6.22 -3.91
N ASP A 129 -4.67 5.31 -3.29
CA ASP A 129 -5.03 3.90 -3.17
C ASP A 129 -4.57 3.37 -1.81
N THR A 130 -5.32 2.43 -1.26
CA THR A 130 -4.95 1.59 -0.12
C THR A 130 -4.98 0.14 -0.56
N LEU A 131 -3.84 -0.54 -0.48
CA LEU A 131 -3.67 -1.95 -0.78
C LEU A 131 -3.76 -2.75 0.52
N VAL A 132 -4.58 -3.80 0.52
CA VAL A 132 -4.77 -4.71 1.66
C VAL A 132 -4.09 -6.04 1.36
N PHE A 133 -3.35 -6.55 2.35
CA PHE A 133 -2.59 -7.77 2.27
C PHE A 133 -3.01 -8.74 3.36
N ARG A 134 -2.96 -10.03 3.05
CA ARG A 134 -3.14 -11.12 3.99
C ARG A 134 -1.82 -11.86 4.16
N TYR A 135 -1.40 -12.05 5.39
CA TYR A 135 -0.24 -12.88 5.69
C TYR A 135 -0.52 -14.37 5.43
N GLN A 136 0.45 -15.03 4.80
CA GLN A 136 0.48 -16.46 4.53
C GLN A 136 1.88 -16.99 4.83
N GLU A 137 1.96 -18.00 5.71
CA GLU A 137 3.23 -18.62 6.11
C GLU A 137 3.85 -19.45 4.96
N GLN A 138 3.01 -20.06 4.13
CA GLN A 138 3.41 -20.78 2.94
C GLN A 138 2.92 -20.02 1.70
N VAL A 139 3.84 -19.34 1.03
CA VAL A 139 3.57 -18.65 -0.23
C VAL A 139 4.06 -19.54 -1.37
N GLU A 140 3.17 -19.89 -2.30
CA GLU A 140 3.57 -20.61 -3.52
C GLU A 140 4.52 -19.74 -4.35
N ARG A 141 5.49 -20.34 -5.04
CA ARG A 141 6.32 -19.59 -5.98
C ARG A 141 5.49 -19.29 -7.23
N TYR A 142 5.12 -18.03 -7.43
CA TYR A 142 4.56 -17.56 -8.68
C TYR A 142 5.60 -16.74 -9.44
N ASP A 143 5.70 -17.02 -10.74
CA ASP A 143 6.27 -16.07 -11.69
C ASP A 143 5.25 -14.95 -11.88
N TRP A 144 5.66 -13.71 -11.65
CA TRP A 144 4.78 -12.56 -11.74
C TRP A 144 5.32 -11.59 -12.79
N ALA A 145 4.39 -10.92 -13.46
CA ALA A 145 4.66 -9.93 -14.48
C ALA A 145 3.87 -8.65 -14.19
N ALA A 146 4.47 -7.49 -14.41
CA ALA A 146 3.86 -6.19 -14.25
C ALA A 146 3.74 -5.52 -15.62
N VAL A 147 2.50 -5.16 -15.96
CA VAL A 147 2.13 -4.49 -17.21
C VAL A 147 1.65 -3.09 -16.87
N VAL A 148 2.25 -2.08 -17.51
CA VAL A 148 1.92 -0.67 -17.28
C VAL A 148 1.36 -0.06 -18.56
N PHE A 149 0.24 0.65 -18.43
CA PHE A 149 -0.38 1.41 -19.50
C PHE A 149 -0.07 2.90 -19.33
N SER A 150 0.59 3.50 -20.34
CA SER A 150 0.89 4.92 -20.39
C SER A 150 -0.20 5.70 -21.15
N HIS A 151 -0.37 6.97 -20.77
CA HIS A 151 -1.37 7.90 -21.32
C HIS A 151 -1.25 8.15 -22.83
N THR A 152 -0.07 7.87 -23.43
CA THR A 152 0.24 8.23 -24.82
C THR A 152 0.24 7.06 -25.80
N ASN A 153 -0.25 5.87 -25.41
CA ASN A 153 -0.36 4.60 -26.19
C ASN A 153 0.71 3.52 -25.90
N GLY A 154 1.46 3.63 -24.80
CA GLY A 154 2.51 2.66 -24.45
C GLY A 154 2.03 1.55 -23.51
N ILE A 155 2.37 0.29 -23.82
CA ILE A 155 2.31 -0.84 -22.87
C ILE A 155 3.74 -1.22 -22.52
N TYR A 156 4.10 -1.20 -21.23
CA TYR A 156 5.41 -1.60 -20.74
C TYR A 156 5.32 -2.90 -19.96
N PHE A 157 6.12 -3.89 -20.34
CA PHE A 157 6.37 -5.09 -19.54
C PHE A 157 7.59 -4.84 -18.68
N MET A 158 7.42 -4.77 -17.36
CA MET A 158 8.52 -4.41 -16.46
C MET A 158 9.43 -5.61 -16.12
N ASP A 159 9.00 -6.84 -16.37
CA ASP A 159 9.72 -8.08 -15.98
C ASP A 159 10.49 -8.74 -17.12
N CYS A 160 10.84 -7.97 -18.14
CA CYS A 160 11.74 -8.44 -19.20
C CYS A 160 13.19 -8.27 -18.73
N GLU A 161 13.68 -9.20 -17.91
CA GLU A 161 15.12 -9.43 -17.82
C GLU A 161 15.58 -9.97 -19.18
N GLN A 162 16.29 -9.13 -19.94
CA GLN A 162 16.82 -9.39 -21.29
C GLN A 162 15.77 -9.44 -22.41
N CYS A 163 15.41 -8.27 -22.93
CA CYS A 163 15.13 -8.19 -24.36
C CYS A 163 16.51 -8.20 -25.05
N PRO A 164 16.94 -9.29 -25.72
CA PRO A 164 18.16 -9.21 -26.52
C PRO A 164 17.96 -8.09 -27.51
N SER A 165 18.85 -7.11 -27.49
CA SER A 165 18.89 -6.03 -28.48
C SER A 165 18.82 -6.69 -29.85
N ILE A 166 17.70 -6.50 -30.55
CA ILE A 166 17.63 -6.84 -31.97
C ILE A 166 18.48 -5.78 -32.65
N SER A 167 19.77 -6.06 -32.77
CA SER A 167 20.68 -5.32 -33.63
C SER A 167 20.21 -5.54 -35.06
N GLY A 168 19.57 -4.51 -35.63
CA GLY A 168 19.41 -4.35 -37.06
C GLY A 168 20.65 -3.71 -37.68
#